data_AF-A0AAN8PIW2-F1
#
_entry.id   AF-A0AAN8PIW2-F1
#
_cell.length_a   1.000
_cell.length_b   1.000
_cell.length_c   1.000
_cell.angle_alpha   90.00
_cell.angle_beta   90.00
_cell.angle_gamma   90.00
#
_symmetry.space_group_name_H-M   'P 1'
#
loop_
_entity.id
_entity.type
_entity.pdbx_description
1 polymer ?
#
loop_
_entity_poly.entity_id
_entity_poly.type
_entity_poly.pdbx_seq_one_letter_code
_entity_poly.pdbx_strand_id
1 'polypeptide(L)'
;MIRTVVSLFVLVGLIVTGNGDHNENDFCLSGSTQVQVGDEILVDCQKFKCFSTGNMEFVSEECHLGDDCIAVGSSVSQDCITYTCIQSIGPNDTMAVSLSITMDDC
;
A
#
# COMPACT_ATOMS: atom_id res chain seq x y z
N MET A 1 -27.32 16.44 32.20
CA MET A 1 -26.00 15.82 32.49
C MET A 1 -25.13 15.95 31.25
N ILE A 2 -23.85 16.14 31.49
CA ILE A 2 -22.86 16.80 30.62
C ILE A 2 -22.35 15.88 29.51
N ARG A 3 -22.20 16.50 28.33
CA ARG A 3 -21.44 16.16 27.11
C ARG A 3 -20.36 15.07 27.22
N THR A 4 -20.36 14.14 26.27
CA THR A 4 -19.10 13.57 25.74
C THR A 4 -18.94 14.04 24.30
N VAL A 5 -18.14 15.09 24.15
CA VAL A 5 -17.60 15.54 22.87
C VAL A 5 -16.36 14.68 22.66
N VAL A 6 -16.36 13.76 21.69
CA VAL A 6 -15.08 13.18 21.21
C VAL A 6 -14.74 13.91 19.93
N SER A 7 -13.56 14.49 19.98
CA SER A 7 -13.08 15.60 19.19
C SER A 7 -12.86 15.23 17.73
N LEU A 8 -13.20 16.18 16.86
CA LEU A 8 -12.70 16.32 15.50
C LEU A 8 -11.16 16.51 15.50
N PHE A 9 -10.54 16.38 14.32
CA PHE A 9 -9.10 16.40 13.96
C PHE A 9 -8.48 14.99 13.98
N VAL A 10 -8.22 14.36 12.82
CA VAL A 10 -7.14 14.73 11.89
C VAL A 10 -7.57 14.61 10.41
N LEU A 11 -7.37 15.69 9.65
CA LEU A 11 -7.27 15.68 8.20
C LEU A 11 -5.93 15.05 7.80
N VAL A 12 -5.92 13.87 7.19
CA VAL A 12 -5.18 13.49 5.96
C VAL A 12 -5.87 12.22 5.45
N GLY A 13 -6.18 12.14 4.16
CA GLY A 13 -7.02 11.10 3.59
C GLY A 13 -6.50 9.68 3.83
N LEU A 14 -7.28 8.88 4.56
CA LEU A 14 -7.45 7.44 4.35
C LEU A 14 -8.71 7.01 5.12
N ILE A 15 -9.88 7.14 4.49
CA ILE A 15 -11.09 6.47 4.98
C ILE A 15 -10.96 4.99 4.62
N VAL A 16 -10.35 4.20 5.50
CA VAL A 16 -10.53 2.75 5.48
C VAL A 16 -11.90 2.48 6.09
N THR A 17 -12.94 2.45 5.26
CA THR A 17 -14.26 1.94 5.66
C THR A 17 -14.23 0.42 5.65
N GLY A 18 -13.73 -0.17 6.74
CA GLY A 18 -13.96 -1.58 7.05
C GLY A 18 -15.35 -1.74 7.69
N ASN A 19 -16.35 -2.16 6.92
CA ASN A 19 -17.58 -2.75 7.48
C ASN A 19 -17.26 -4.23 7.77
N GLY A 20 -16.88 -4.54 9.01
CA GLY A 20 -16.64 -5.90 9.45
C GLY A 20 -16.83 -6.02 10.96
N ASP A 21 -17.62 -7.00 11.40
CA ASP A 21 -17.66 -7.50 12.78
C ASP A 21 -16.26 -8.04 13.15
N HIS A 22 -15.33 -7.15 13.50
CA HIS A 22 -13.97 -7.55 13.89
C HIS A 22 -13.98 -8.05 15.33
N ASN A 23 -13.74 -9.35 15.50
CA ASN A 23 -13.44 -9.98 16.78
C ASN A 23 -12.20 -9.28 17.38
N GLU A 24 -12.32 -8.80 18.61
CA GLU A 24 -11.42 -7.86 19.30
C GLU A 24 -9.98 -8.36 19.54
N ASN A 25 -9.56 -9.49 18.96
CA ASN A 25 -8.33 -10.21 19.31
C ASN A 25 -7.43 -10.65 18.14
N ASP A 26 -7.80 -10.38 16.88
CA ASP A 26 -7.03 -10.81 15.71
C ASP A 26 -6.41 -9.59 14.99
N PHE A 27 -5.17 -9.25 15.35
CA PHE A 27 -4.38 -8.18 14.75
C PHE A 27 -2.94 -8.61 14.47
N CYS A 28 -2.30 -7.96 13.48
CA CYS A 28 -0.88 -8.11 13.19
C CYS A 28 -0.11 -6.88 13.69
N LEU A 29 1.15 -7.09 14.10
CA LEU A 29 2.05 -6.02 14.51
C LEU A 29 3.00 -5.65 13.36
N SER A 30 2.94 -4.39 12.91
CA SER A 30 3.98 -3.79 12.05
C SER A 30 4.67 -2.67 12.84
N GLY A 31 5.85 -2.96 13.36
CA GLY A 31 6.54 -2.09 14.30
C GLY A 31 5.70 -1.86 15.57
N SER A 32 5.28 -0.61 15.79
CA SER A 32 4.40 -0.20 16.90
C SER A 32 2.94 -0.02 16.50
N THR A 33 2.57 -0.36 15.26
CA THR A 33 1.21 -0.20 14.72
C THR A 33 0.47 -1.53 14.69
N GLN A 34 -0.80 -1.52 15.08
CA GLN A 34 -1.71 -2.66 14.97
C GLN A 34 -2.48 -2.59 13.66
N VAL A 35 -2.51 -3.71 12.92
CA VAL A 35 -3.23 -3.85 11.64
C VAL A 35 -4.31 -4.90 11.83
N GLN A 36 -5.55 -4.61 11.44
CA GLN A 36 -6.65 -5.55 11.60
C GLN A 36 -6.52 -6.70 10.60
N VAL A 37 -6.98 -7.88 10.98
CA VAL A 37 -7.02 -9.01 10.04
C VAL A 37 -7.91 -8.68 8.84
N GLY A 38 -7.37 -8.95 7.65
CA GLY A 38 -7.97 -8.61 6.37
C GLY A 38 -7.45 -7.28 5.79
N ASP A 39 -6.91 -6.39 6.63
CA ASP A 39 -6.36 -5.12 6.17
C ASP A 39 -5.01 -5.28 5.48
N GLU A 40 -4.72 -4.31 4.63
CA GLU A 40 -3.51 -4.22 3.83
C GLU A 40 -2.77 -2.94 4.19
N ILE A 41 -1.45 -3.05 4.38
CA ILE A 41 -0.56 -1.92 4.62
C ILE A 41 0.49 -1.83 3.52
N LEU A 42 0.96 -0.61 3.25
CA LEU A 42 2.05 -0.35 2.32
C LEU A 42 3.25 0.15 3.11
N VAL A 43 4.37 -0.57 3.03
CA VAL A 43 5.64 -0.23 3.68
C VAL A 43 6.73 -0.35 2.63
N ASP A 44 7.45 0.75 2.33
CA ASP A 44 8.52 0.76 1.32
C ASP A 44 8.06 0.24 -0.06
N CYS A 45 6.89 0.73 -0.51
CA CYS A 45 6.17 0.25 -1.70
C CYS A 45 5.89 -1.25 -1.76
N GLN A 46 5.98 -1.95 -0.63
CA GLN A 46 5.59 -3.35 -0.49
C GLN A 46 4.26 -3.45 0.26
N LYS A 47 3.30 -4.14 -0.35
CA LYS A 47 1.98 -4.35 0.21
C LYS A 47 1.99 -5.64 1.01
N PHE A 48 1.58 -5.54 2.27
CA PHE A 48 1.43 -6.68 3.18
C PHE A 48 -0.01 -6.77 3.63
N LYS A 49 -0.50 -8.00 3.78
CA LYS A 49 -1.85 -8.27 4.30
C LYS A 49 -1.74 -8.97 5.63
N CYS A 50 -2.57 -8.54 6.57
CA CYS A 50 -2.70 -9.22 7.85
C CYS A 50 -3.68 -10.39 7.72
N PHE A 51 -3.23 -11.60 8.04
CA PHE A 51 -4.04 -12.80 8.02
C PHE A 51 -4.49 -13.20 9.43
N SER A 52 -5.57 -13.98 9.53
CA SER A 52 -6.14 -14.46 10.80
C SER A 52 -5.20 -15.34 11.62
N THR A 53 -4.05 -15.73 11.06
CA THR A 53 -2.97 -16.40 11.78
C THR A 53 -2.13 -15.44 12.64
N GLY A 54 -2.40 -14.13 12.57
CA GLY A 54 -1.60 -13.07 13.21
C GLY A 54 -0.32 -12.74 12.46
N ASN A 55 -0.13 -13.30 11.26
CA ASN A 55 1.05 -13.05 10.42
C ASN A 55 0.74 -12.05 9.31
N MET A 56 1.73 -11.22 9.00
CA MET A 56 1.72 -10.41 7.78
C MET A 56 2.36 -11.21 6.66
N GLU A 57 1.68 -11.29 5.53
CA GLU A 57 2.25 -11.89 4.33
C GLU A 57 2.36 -10.83 3.24
N PHE A 58 3.44 -10.92 2.46
CA PHE A 58 3.65 -10.10 1.29
C PHE A 58 2.59 -10.41 0.23
N VAL A 59 1.95 -9.37 -0.29
CA VAL A 59 0.92 -9.47 -1.34
C VAL A 59 1.48 -9.05 -2.68
N SER A 60 2.14 -7.90 -2.74
CA SER A 60 2.63 -7.31 -3.98
C SER A 60 3.67 -6.25 -3.71
N GLU A 61 4.52 -5.98 -4.70
CA GLU A 61 5.45 -4.85 -4.71
C GLU A 61 4.98 -3.83 -5.75
N GLU A 62 5.12 -2.55 -5.41
CA GLU A 62 4.81 -1.39 -6.23
C GLU A 62 6.13 -0.66 -6.58
N CYS A 63 6.14 0.21 -7.60
CA CYS A 63 7.37 0.91 -7.97
C CYS A 63 7.52 2.24 -7.23
N HIS A 64 8.76 2.58 -6.83
CA HIS A 64 9.11 3.89 -6.29
C HIS A 64 9.24 4.96 -7.37
N LEU A 65 8.29 5.89 -7.46
CA LEU A 65 8.42 7.09 -8.28
C LEU A 65 8.69 8.30 -7.37
N GLY A 66 9.98 8.54 -7.08
CA GLY A 66 10.36 9.54 -6.09
C GLY A 66 9.98 9.08 -4.68
N ASP A 67 9.20 9.89 -3.97
CA ASP A 67 8.66 9.57 -2.63
C ASP A 67 7.33 8.79 -2.70
N ASP A 68 6.74 8.64 -3.89
CA ASP A 68 5.46 7.99 -4.10
C ASP A 68 5.61 6.53 -4.55
N CYS A 69 4.62 5.71 -4.21
CA CYS A 69 4.48 4.34 -4.72
C CYS A 69 3.42 4.31 -5.83
N ILE A 70 3.78 3.73 -6.96
CA ILE A 70 2.86 3.53 -8.08
C ILE A 70 2.61 2.04 -8.32
N ALA A 71 1.34 1.67 -8.46
CA ALA A 71 0.94 0.29 -8.64
C ALA A 71 1.48 -0.30 -9.96
N VAL A 72 1.79 -1.60 -9.94
CA VAL A 72 2.18 -2.36 -11.14
C VAL A 72 1.12 -2.22 -12.23
N GLY A 73 1.57 -1.97 -13.46
CA GLY A 73 0.72 -1.71 -14.62
C GLY A 73 0.23 -0.27 -14.74
N SER A 74 0.50 0.60 -13.75
CA SER A 74 0.16 2.02 -13.83
C SER A 74 1.25 2.83 -14.53
N SER A 75 0.83 3.92 -15.17
CA SER A 75 1.69 4.87 -15.86
C SER A 75 1.42 6.29 -15.35
N VAL A 76 2.50 7.05 -15.09
CA VAL A 76 2.43 8.46 -14.69
C VAL A 76 3.29 9.27 -15.67
N SER A 77 2.73 10.31 -16.27
CA SER A 77 3.46 11.21 -17.18
C SER A 77 3.73 12.55 -16.50
N GLN A 78 5.01 12.94 -16.42
CA GLN A 78 5.47 14.21 -15.86
C GLN A 78 6.59 14.74 -16.75
N ASP A 79 6.54 16.02 -17.12
CA ASP A 79 7.57 16.68 -17.92
C ASP A 79 7.98 15.90 -19.20
N CYS A 80 6.99 15.37 -19.92
CA CYS A 80 7.16 14.53 -21.12
C CYS A 80 7.91 13.21 -20.91
N ILE A 81 8.07 12.82 -19.66
CA ILE A 81 8.60 11.51 -19.29
C ILE A 81 7.42 10.70 -18.75
N THR A 82 7.18 9.56 -19.39
CA THR A 82 6.19 8.59 -18.96
C THR A 82 6.90 7.49 -18.16
N TYR A 83 6.53 7.39 -16.89
CA TYR A 83 7.01 6.39 -15.94
C TYR A 83 5.96 5.28 -15.83
N THR A 84 6.29 4.06 -16.25
CA THR A 84 5.38 2.91 -16.16
C THR A 84 5.97 1.86 -15.25
N CYS A 85 5.21 1.45 -14.23
CA CYS A 85 5.60 0.39 -13.33
C CYS A 85 5.33 -0.97 -13.97
N ILE A 86 6.38 -1.75 -14.23
CA ILE A 86 6.28 -3.06 -14.90
C ILE A 86 6.77 -4.18 -13.99
N GLN A 87 6.06 -5.31 -14.04
CA GLN A 87 6.50 -6.56 -13.45
C GLN A 87 7.15 -7.41 -14.53
N SER A 88 8.38 -7.87 -14.26
CA SER A 88 9.16 -8.71 -15.16
C SER A 88 9.49 -10.04 -14.50
N ILE A 89 9.58 -11.10 -15.30
CA ILE A 89 10.01 -12.43 -14.86
C ILE A 89 11.51 -12.55 -15.12
N GLY A 90 12.29 -12.68 -14.06
CA GLY A 90 13.74 -12.87 -14.09
C GLY A 90 14.14 -14.29 -14.53
N PRO A 91 15.46 -14.54 -14.73
CA PRO A 91 15.98 -15.78 -15.33
C PRO A 91 15.79 -17.06 -14.48
N ASN A 92 15.20 -16.97 -13.29
CA ASN A 92 14.86 -18.09 -12.40
C ASN A 92 13.43 -17.96 -11.87
N ASP A 93 12.49 -17.57 -12.74
CA ASP A 93 11.07 -17.35 -12.37
C ASP A 93 10.88 -16.35 -11.21
N THR A 94 11.85 -15.47 -11.02
CA THR A 94 11.85 -14.46 -9.96
C THR A 94 11.07 -13.25 -10.45
N MET A 95 9.99 -12.88 -9.75
CA MET A 95 9.26 -11.66 -10.07
C MET A 95 10.08 -10.45 -9.60
N ALA A 96 10.29 -9.49 -10.50
CA ALA A 96 10.91 -8.22 -10.20
C ALA A 96 10.02 -7.08 -10.68
N VAL A 97 9.84 -6.07 -9.84
CA VAL A 97 9.10 -4.86 -10.18
C VAL A 97 10.09 -3.74 -10.49
N SER A 98 9.87 -3.01 -11.58
CA SER A 98 10.80 -1.97 -12.03
C SER A 98 10.08 -0.84 -12.77
N LEU A 99 10.63 0.37 -12.71
CA LEU A 99 10.15 1.48 -13.52
C LEU A 99 10.76 1.43 -14.91
N SER A 100 9.88 1.36 -15.90
CA SER A 100 10.20 1.66 -17.29
C SER A 100 9.96 3.14 -17.56
N ILE A 101 10.92 3.78 -18.23
CA ILE A 101 10.90 5.21 -18.51
C ILE A 101 10.89 5.38 -20.03
N THR A 102 9.91 6.11 -20.54
CA THR A 102 9.85 6.54 -21.94
C THR A 102 9.79 8.04 -21.99
N MET A 103 10.47 8.63 -22.98
CA MET A 103 10.50 10.07 -23.18
C MET A 103 9.72 10.36 -24.46
N ASP A 104 8.66 11.15 -24.33
CA ASP A 104 7.79 11.56 -25.42
C ASP A 104 8.30 12.88 -26.01
N ASP A 105 8.17 13.04 -27.33
CA ASP A 105 8.62 14.25 -28.04
C ASP A 105 7.68 15.42 -27.68
N CYS A 106 8.23 16.39 -26.96
CA CYS A 106 7.64 17.67 -26.63
C CYS A 106 8.73 18.76 -26.80
#